data_AF-A0A6V8PCA9-F1
#
_entry.id   AF-A0A6V8PCA9-F1
#
_cell.length_a   1.000
_cell.length_b   1.000
_cell.length_c   1.000
_cell.angle_alpha   90.00
_cell.angle_beta   90.00
_cell.angle_gamma   90.00
#
_symmetry.space_group_name_H-M   'P 1'
#
loop_
_entity.id
_entity.type
_entity.pdbx_description
1 polymer ?
#
loop_
_entity_poly.entity_id
_entity_poly.type
_entity_poly.pdbx_seq_one_letter_code
_entity_poly.pdbx_strand_id
1 'polypeptide(L)'
;MLVKKGFLFPHPPLLIKEIGGKRLQEVSKTLKGIEKALEQLEGINFDTIVIFGPHTTISRRGISVLASRKVKGDFSNFGFPEVALSGECDEEFISRLVSKENKVQFNPLYETSLDHGIMLPLYFLQKNRHQGQTGYYRYCLGGSRLPY
;
A
#
# COMPACT_ATOMS: atom_id res chain seq x y z
N MET A 1 18.99 -8.14 0.72
CA MET A 1 17.76 -7.47 0.25
C MET A 1 18.18 -6.16 -0.39
N LEU A 2 17.66 -5.82 -1.58
CA LEU A 2 18.03 -4.60 -2.30
C LEU A 2 16.74 -3.83 -2.63
N VAL A 3 16.72 -2.52 -2.36
CA VAL A 3 15.64 -1.64 -2.84
C VAL A 3 15.87 -1.37 -4.32
N LYS A 4 14.92 -1.78 -5.17
CA LYS A 4 15.01 -1.61 -6.63
C LYS A 4 14.53 -0.23 -7.09
N LYS A 5 13.49 0.30 -6.43
CA LYS A 5 12.85 1.57 -6.79
C LYS A 5 12.01 2.11 -5.64
N GLY A 6 11.73 3.41 -5.68
CA GLY A 6 10.83 4.09 -4.75
C GLY A 6 9.94 5.08 -5.49
N PHE A 7 8.71 5.26 -5.01
CA PHE A 7 7.70 6.13 -5.59
C PHE A 7 6.99 6.92 -4.50
N LEU A 8 6.53 8.12 -4.85
CA LEU A 8 5.54 8.85 -4.08
C LEU A 8 4.18 8.64 -4.73
N PHE A 9 3.23 8.15 -3.95
CA PHE A 9 1.92 7.78 -4.46
C PHE A 9 0.82 8.58 -3.75
N PRO A 10 -0.16 9.15 -4.49
CA PRO A 10 -1.30 9.82 -3.87
C PRO A 10 -2.21 8.80 -3.18
N HIS A 11 -3.04 9.26 -2.24
CA HIS A 11 -4.03 8.44 -1.54
C HIS A 11 -5.51 8.91 -1.57
N PRO A 12 -5.94 9.99 -2.29
CA PRO A 12 -7.36 10.29 -2.40
C PRO A 12 -8.15 9.23 -3.19
N PRO A 13 -9.23 8.66 -2.62
CA PRO A 13 -10.08 7.66 -3.31
C PRO A 13 -10.74 8.17 -4.60
N LEU A 14 -10.80 9.49 -4.80
CA LEU A 14 -11.24 10.14 -6.04
C LEU A 14 -10.55 9.59 -7.30
N LEU A 15 -9.35 9.03 -7.17
CA LEU A 15 -8.58 8.46 -8.28
C LEU A 15 -9.11 7.09 -8.76
N ILE A 16 -9.99 6.44 -8.00
CA ILE A 16 -10.59 5.16 -8.37
C ILE A 16 -11.71 5.42 -9.38
N LYS A 17 -11.77 4.63 -10.46
CA LYS A 17 -12.72 4.85 -11.55
C LYS A 17 -14.17 4.85 -11.06
N GLU A 18 -14.51 3.87 -10.25
CA GLU A 18 -15.82 3.65 -9.66
C GLU A 18 -16.24 4.82 -8.75
N ILE A 19 -15.29 5.42 -8.02
CA ILE A 19 -15.52 6.51 -7.06
C ILE A 19 -15.51 7.88 -7.74
N GLY A 20 -14.51 8.14 -8.58
CA GLY A 20 -14.30 9.45 -9.19
C GLY A 20 -15.21 9.78 -10.35
N GLY A 21 -15.66 8.77 -11.12
CA GLY A 21 -16.57 8.95 -12.25
C GLY A 21 -16.17 10.13 -13.16
N LYS A 22 -17.06 11.10 -13.32
CA LYS A 22 -16.80 12.30 -14.16
C LYS A 22 -15.68 13.20 -13.61
N ARG A 23 -15.47 13.19 -12.30
CA ARG A 23 -14.46 14.03 -11.62
C ARG A 23 -13.03 13.57 -11.84
N LEU A 24 -12.81 12.39 -12.44
CA LEU A 24 -11.49 11.93 -12.84
C LEU A 24 -10.79 12.92 -13.79
N GLN A 25 -11.55 13.72 -14.54
CA GLN A 25 -11.01 14.79 -15.38
C GLN A 25 -10.23 15.84 -14.57
N GLU A 26 -10.67 16.15 -13.33
CA GLU A 26 -10.00 17.08 -12.41
C GLU A 26 -8.60 16.59 -12.00
N VAL A 27 -8.40 15.27 -11.98
CA VAL A 27 -7.17 14.61 -11.52
C VAL A 27 -6.41 13.89 -12.65
N SER A 28 -6.71 14.22 -13.90
CA SER A 28 -6.11 13.60 -15.10
C SER A 28 -4.58 13.61 -15.10
N LYS A 29 -3.95 14.71 -14.66
CA LYS A 29 -2.48 14.80 -14.53
C LYS A 29 -1.92 13.82 -13.49
N THR A 30 -2.64 13.62 -12.39
CA THR A 30 -2.26 12.67 -11.34
C THR A 30 -2.39 11.24 -11.84
N LEU A 31 -3.48 10.90 -12.53
CA LEU A 31 -3.68 9.58 -13.15
C LEU A 31 -2.56 9.26 -14.16
N LYS A 32 -2.19 10.23 -15.00
CA LYS A 32 -1.05 10.08 -15.92
C LYS A 32 0.29 9.87 -15.19
N GLY A 33 0.48 10.49 -14.03
CA GLY A 33 1.65 10.26 -13.17
C GLY A 33 1.68 8.84 -12.60
N ILE A 34 0.52 8.33 -12.17
CA ILE A 34 0.35 6.96 -11.69
C ILE A 34 0.65 5.97 -12.83
N GLU A 35 0.09 6.16 -14.02
CA GLU A 35 0.35 5.32 -15.19
C GLU A 35 1.84 5.21 -15.47
N LYS A 36 2.56 6.34 -15.54
CA LYS A 36 4.02 6.34 -15.72
C LYS A 36 4.79 5.64 -14.60
N ALA A 37 4.31 5.72 -13.35
CA ALA A 37 4.93 5.02 -12.24
C ALA A 37 4.75 3.51 -12.37
N LEU A 38 3.59 3.05 -12.86
CA LEU A 38 3.32 1.65 -13.10
C LEU A 38 4.11 1.12 -14.31
N GLU A 39 4.19 1.86 -15.41
CA GLU A 39 5.06 1.54 -16.56
C GLU A 39 6.52 1.37 -16.11
N GLN A 40 6.95 2.21 -15.18
CA GLN A 40 8.29 2.15 -14.59
C GLN A 40 8.55 0.94 -13.69
N LEU A 41 7.50 0.22 -13.27
CA LEU A 41 7.60 -1.06 -12.57
C LEU A 41 7.67 -2.23 -13.55
N GLU A 42 7.24 -2.04 -14.80
CA GLU A 42 7.33 -3.08 -15.82
C GLU A 42 8.79 -3.50 -16.05
N GLY A 43 9.04 -4.80 -16.02
CA GLY A 43 10.39 -5.37 -16.18
C GLY A 43 11.26 -5.34 -14.92
N ILE A 44 10.81 -4.74 -13.82
CA ILE A 44 11.50 -4.86 -12.53
C ILE A 44 11.03 -6.15 -11.85
N ASN A 45 11.96 -7.09 -11.64
CA ASN A 45 11.68 -8.25 -10.80
C ASN A 45 11.80 -7.87 -9.32
N PHE A 46 10.70 -7.97 -8.56
CA PHE A 46 10.65 -7.73 -7.12
C PHE A 46 9.70 -8.72 -6.43
N ASP A 47 10.03 -9.08 -5.19
CA ASP A 47 9.29 -10.06 -4.39
C ASP A 47 8.35 -9.43 -3.35
N THR A 48 8.60 -8.17 -2.97
CA THR A 48 7.93 -7.50 -1.85
C THR A 48 7.74 -6.02 -2.18
N ILE A 49 6.57 -5.46 -1.88
CA ILE A 49 6.32 -4.01 -1.94
C ILE A 49 6.12 -3.49 -0.53
N VAL A 50 6.94 -2.52 -0.17
CA VAL A 50 6.79 -1.75 1.07
C VAL A 50 5.96 -0.51 0.76
N ILE A 51 4.81 -0.36 1.41
CA ILE A 51 3.93 0.81 1.28
C ILE A 51 4.01 1.54 2.60
N PHE A 52 4.11 2.87 2.59
CA PHE A 52 3.99 3.70 3.79
C PHE A 52 2.65 4.41 3.76
N GLY A 53 1.68 3.93 4.55
CA GLY A 53 0.33 4.48 4.59
C GLY A 53 0.17 5.63 5.58
N PRO A 54 -0.48 6.75 5.21
CA PRO A 54 -0.52 7.99 6.02
C PRO A 54 -1.34 7.87 7.30
N HIS A 55 -2.34 6.99 7.36
CA HIS A 55 -3.31 6.95 8.47
C HIS A 55 -2.96 5.97 9.60
N THR A 56 -1.79 5.36 9.54
CA THR A 56 -1.39 4.41 10.58
C THR A 56 -0.86 5.12 11.82
N THR A 57 -1.15 4.55 12.98
CA THR A 57 -0.68 5.01 14.28
C THR A 57 0.84 4.93 14.38
N ILE A 58 1.52 6.08 14.42
CA ILE A 58 2.90 6.16 14.94
C ILE A 58 2.78 6.29 16.44
N SER A 59 3.37 5.34 17.16
CA SER A 59 3.51 5.47 18.61
C SER A 59 4.84 6.16 18.93
N ARG A 60 4.96 6.77 20.11
CA ARG A 60 6.27 7.25 20.62
C ARG A 60 7.33 6.15 20.70
N ARG A 61 6.94 4.88 20.57
CA ARG A 61 7.77 3.67 20.70
C ARG A 61 8.10 3.03 19.34
N GLY A 62 7.96 3.75 18.22
CA GLY A 62 8.39 3.28 16.91
C GLY A 62 7.29 3.14 15.86
N ILE A 63 7.67 2.53 14.74
CA ILE A 63 6.86 2.40 13.53
C ILE A 63 5.99 1.14 13.60
N SER A 64 4.72 1.27 13.27
CA SER A 64 3.78 0.15 13.25
C SER A 64 3.86 -0.62 11.93
N VAL A 65 3.80 -1.95 12.03
CA VAL A 65 4.03 -2.88 10.93
C VAL A 65 2.87 -3.86 10.87
N LEU A 66 2.09 -3.84 9.79
CA LEU A 66 0.96 -4.77 9.64
C LEU A 66 1.51 -6.19 9.44
N ALA A 67 1.28 -7.07 10.42
CA ALA A 67 1.87 -8.40 10.54
C ALA A 67 0.87 -9.55 10.36
N SER A 68 -0.39 -9.24 10.07
CA SER A 68 -1.40 -10.25 9.73
C SER A 68 -1.12 -10.88 8.38
N ARG A 69 -1.07 -12.20 8.31
CA ARG A 69 -0.86 -12.95 7.05
C ARG A 69 -1.81 -12.51 5.93
N LYS A 70 -3.10 -12.29 6.25
CA LYS A 70 -4.12 -11.84 5.30
C LYS A 70 -4.77 -10.56 5.77
N VAL A 71 -4.94 -9.64 4.84
CA VAL A 71 -5.51 -8.31 5.07
C VAL A 71 -6.55 -8.01 4.01
N LYS A 72 -7.58 -7.23 4.36
CA LYS A 72 -8.67 -6.86 3.47
C LYS A 72 -9.23 -5.50 3.83
N GLY A 73 -9.84 -4.82 2.87
CA GLY A 73 -10.59 -3.59 3.11
C GLY A 73 -11.46 -3.27 1.91
N ASP A 74 -12.31 -2.28 2.07
CA ASP A 74 -13.19 -1.77 1.02
C ASP A 74 -13.32 -0.25 1.14
N PHE A 75 -13.94 0.37 0.13
CA PHE A 75 -14.22 1.81 0.12
C PHE A 75 -15.62 2.13 0.65
N SER A 76 -16.16 1.35 1.61
CA SER A 76 -17.46 1.60 2.23
C SER A 76 -17.57 2.98 2.90
N ASN A 77 -16.49 3.47 3.52
CA ASN A 77 -16.41 4.83 4.07
C ASN A 77 -16.58 5.94 3.01
N PHE A 78 -16.49 5.59 1.72
CA PHE A 78 -16.70 6.47 0.58
C PHE A 78 -17.97 6.12 -0.21
N GLY A 79 -18.76 5.13 0.25
CA GLY A 79 -20.00 4.69 -0.39
C GLY A 79 -19.84 3.59 -1.44
N PHE A 80 -18.65 2.99 -1.57
CA PHE A 80 -18.33 1.97 -2.60
C PHE A 80 -17.80 0.68 -1.97
N PRO A 81 -18.60 -0.05 -1.15
CA PRO A 81 -18.18 -1.29 -0.51
C PRO A 81 -17.82 -2.42 -1.51
N GLU A 82 -18.35 -2.35 -2.74
CA GLU A 82 -18.03 -3.28 -3.82
C GLU A 82 -16.61 -3.14 -4.35
N VAL A 83 -15.97 -1.97 -4.13
CA VAL A 83 -14.55 -1.79 -4.38
C VAL A 83 -13.80 -2.35 -3.17
N ALA A 84 -13.62 -3.66 -3.17
CA ALA A 84 -12.93 -4.39 -2.11
C ALA A 84 -11.59 -4.92 -2.59
N LEU A 85 -10.60 -4.91 -1.71
CA LEU A 85 -9.27 -5.46 -1.95
C LEU A 85 -8.91 -6.43 -0.85
N SER A 86 -8.10 -7.42 -1.21
CA SER A 86 -7.44 -8.30 -0.25
C SER A 86 -5.97 -8.46 -0.62
N GLY A 87 -5.20 -8.87 0.38
CA GLY A 87 -3.76 -8.97 0.27
C GLY A 87 -3.13 -9.94 1.26
N GLU A 88 -1.87 -10.29 1.01
CA GLU A 88 -1.06 -11.11 1.90
C GLU A 88 0.20 -10.36 2.34
N CYS A 89 0.49 -10.35 3.63
CA CYS A 89 1.69 -9.71 4.17
C CYS A 89 2.92 -10.62 4.07
N ASP A 90 4.10 -10.01 3.98
CA ASP A 90 5.36 -10.75 3.91
C ASP A 90 5.83 -11.19 5.30
N GLU A 91 5.32 -12.31 5.80
CA GLU A 91 5.61 -12.77 7.16
C GLU A 91 7.14 -12.93 7.41
N GLU A 92 7.89 -13.40 6.40
CA GLU A 92 9.34 -13.57 6.51
C GLU A 92 10.06 -12.22 6.58
N PHE A 93 9.72 -11.28 5.69
CA PHE A 93 10.31 -9.94 5.72
C PHE A 93 9.95 -9.20 7.01
N ILE A 94 8.70 -9.28 7.46
CA ILE A 94 8.22 -8.65 8.69
C ILE A 94 8.93 -9.22 9.91
N SER A 95 9.06 -10.55 9.99
CA SER A 95 9.81 -11.21 11.08
C SER A 95 11.24 -10.69 11.15
N ARG A 96 11.94 -10.61 10.01
CA ARG A 96 13.31 -10.06 9.93
C ARG A 96 13.40 -8.58 10.24
N LEU A 97 12.36 -7.80 9.92
CA LEU A 97 12.29 -6.37 10.19
C LEU A 97 12.13 -6.10 11.69
N VAL A 98 11.23 -6.86 12.35
CA VAL A 98 10.93 -6.74 13.78
C VAL A 98 12.04 -7.34 14.66
N SER A 99 12.67 -8.44 14.23
CA SER A 99 13.70 -9.11 15.03
C SER A 99 15.05 -8.40 15.04
N LYS A 100 15.29 -7.49 14.09
CA LYS A 100 16.55 -6.75 14.02
C LYS A 100 16.60 -5.65 15.06
N GLU A 101 17.72 -5.59 15.77
CA GLU A 101 18.06 -4.41 16.57
C GLU A 101 18.37 -3.26 15.61
N ASN A 102 17.37 -2.42 15.42
CA ASN A 102 17.41 -1.28 14.51
C ASN A 102 17.46 0.01 15.32
N LYS A 103 17.99 1.09 14.74
CA LYS A 103 17.87 2.45 15.29
C LYS A 103 16.41 2.90 15.46
N VAL A 104 15.49 2.23 14.76
CA VAL A 104 14.05 2.47 14.79
C VAL A 104 13.37 1.18 15.22
N GLN A 105 12.55 1.24 16.27
CA GLN A 105 11.74 0.12 16.72
C GLN A 105 10.57 -0.10 15.73
N PHE A 106 10.37 -1.36 15.34
CA PHE A 106 9.24 -1.79 14.52
C PHE A 106 8.30 -2.65 15.37
N ASN A 107 7.04 -2.24 15.47
CA ASN A 107 6.04 -2.89 16.31
C ASN A 107 5.02 -3.63 15.42
N PRO A 108 4.92 -4.96 15.51
CA PRO A 108 3.94 -5.70 14.74
C PRO A 108 2.51 -5.39 15.23
N LEU A 109 1.60 -5.17 14.28
CA LEU A 109 0.16 -5.02 14.49
C LEU A 109 -0.56 -6.14 13.73
N TYR A 110 -1.45 -6.85 14.43
CA TYR A 110 -2.20 -7.97 13.86
C TYR A 110 -3.63 -7.57 13.45
N GLU A 111 -3.79 -6.35 12.95
CA GLU A 111 -5.04 -5.92 12.33
C GLU A 111 -5.20 -6.56 10.95
N THR A 112 -6.43 -6.86 10.56
CA THR A 112 -6.71 -7.43 9.24
C THR A 112 -7.35 -6.42 8.29
N SER A 113 -7.65 -5.21 8.77
CA SER A 113 -8.30 -4.17 7.99
C SER A 113 -7.27 -3.32 7.24
N LEU A 114 -7.52 -3.02 5.97
CA LEU A 114 -6.73 -2.10 5.17
C LEU A 114 -7.32 -0.69 5.22
N ASP A 115 -6.46 0.28 5.53
CA ASP A 115 -6.78 1.69 5.38
C ASP A 115 -6.81 2.10 3.89
N HIS A 116 -7.70 3.03 3.55
CA HIS A 116 -7.89 3.52 2.18
C HIS A 116 -6.63 4.14 1.57
N GLY A 117 -5.76 4.74 2.39
CA GLY A 117 -4.50 5.29 1.91
C GLY A 117 -3.46 4.22 1.56
N ILE A 118 -3.60 3.02 2.10
CA ILE A 118 -2.84 1.83 1.67
C ILE A 118 -3.55 1.18 0.48
N MET A 119 -4.88 1.10 0.49
CA MET A 119 -5.65 0.45 -0.57
C MET A 119 -5.51 1.12 -1.93
N LEU A 120 -5.30 2.44 -2.01
CA LEU A 120 -5.22 3.11 -3.31
C LEU A 120 -4.01 2.67 -4.17
N PRO A 121 -2.75 2.68 -3.66
CA PRO A 121 -1.64 2.05 -4.36
C PRO A 121 -1.93 0.59 -4.77
N LEU A 122 -2.57 -0.18 -3.90
CA LEU A 122 -2.90 -1.59 -4.15
C LEU A 122 -3.90 -1.77 -5.28
N TYR A 123 -4.93 -0.93 -5.33
CA TYR A 123 -5.91 -0.92 -6.40
C TYR A 123 -5.23 -0.83 -7.77
N PHE A 124 -4.31 0.12 -7.93
CA PHE A 124 -3.60 0.33 -9.19
C PHE A 124 -2.62 -0.79 -9.52
N LEU A 125 -1.89 -1.32 -8.53
CA LEU A 125 -0.99 -2.45 -8.74
C LEU A 125 -1.73 -3.73 -9.12
N GLN A 126 -2.86 -4.02 -8.48
CA GLN A 126 -3.67 -5.20 -8.79
C GLN A 126 -4.39 -5.09 -10.14
N LYS A 127 -4.87 -3.89 -10.51
CA LYS A 127 -5.48 -3.65 -11.83
C LYS A 127 -4.47 -3.67 -12.98
N ASN A 128 -3.21 -3.28 -12.74
CA ASN A 128 -2.15 -3.26 -13.75
C ASN A 128 -1.32 -4.56 -13.79
N ARG A 129 -1.87 -5.68 -13.33
CA ARG A 129 -1.20 -6.98 -13.49
C ARG A 129 -1.27 -7.44 -14.96
N HIS A 130 -0.14 -7.35 -15.66
CA HIS A 130 0.09 -8.05 -16.91
C HIS A 130 0.34 -9.55 -16.66
N GLN A 131 -0.24 -10.41 -17.51
CA GLN A 131 0.05 -11.86 -17.56
C GLN A 131 1.55 -12.06 -17.82
N GLY A 132 2.32 -12.43 -16.79
CA GLY A 132 3.75 -12.73 -16.93
C GLY A 132 4.63 -12.32 -15.74
N GLN A 133 4.17 -11.43 -14.86
CA GLN A 133 4.89 -11.11 -13.61
C GLN A 133 4.37 -11.97 -12.46
N THR A 134 5.05 -13.09 -12.21
CA THR A 134 4.82 -13.97 -11.06
C THR A 134 5.51 -13.40 -9.81
N GLY A 135 5.04 -12.26 -9.33
CA GLY A 135 5.43 -11.69 -8.05
C GLY A 135 4.25 -11.70 -7.09
N TYR A 136 4.38 -12.34 -5.92
CA TYR A 136 3.42 -12.17 -4.84
C TYR A 136 3.58 -10.74 -4.32
N TYR A 137 2.53 -9.92 -4.34
CA TYR A 137 2.60 -8.62 -3.66
C TYR A 137 2.52 -8.87 -2.18
N ARG A 138 3.67 -8.87 -1.52
CA ARG A 138 3.73 -8.96 -0.08
C ARG A 138 3.88 -7.56 0.51
N TYR A 139 2.93 -7.19 1.37
CA TYR A 139 2.73 -5.81 1.83
C TYR A 139 3.42 -5.53 3.16
N CYS A 140 4.03 -4.35 3.32
CA CYS A 140 4.17 -3.74 4.65
C CYS A 140 4.60 -2.26 4.67
N LEU A 141 3.94 -1.43 5.50
CA LEU A 141 4.47 -0.46 6.50
C LEU A 141 3.48 0.70 6.80
N GLY A 142 3.36 1.06 8.07
CA GLY A 142 2.54 2.19 8.51
C GLY A 142 3.37 3.38 9.00
N GLY A 143 3.10 4.60 8.50
CA GLY A 143 3.26 5.87 9.26
C GLY A 143 2.49 7.02 8.55
N SER A 144 1.70 7.91 9.16
CA SER A 144 1.92 8.72 10.37
C SER A 144 0.65 9.45 10.89
N ARG A 145 0.36 9.38 12.20
CA ARG A 145 -0.13 10.55 12.95
C ARG A 145 0.97 10.99 13.89
N LEU A 146 1.48 12.22 13.74
CA LEU A 146 2.15 12.89 14.84
C LEU A 146 1.10 13.05 15.95
N PRO A 147 1.39 12.65 17.19
CA PRO A 147 0.53 13.05 18.30
C PRO A 147 0.60 14.58 18.36
N TYR A 148 -0.55 15.23 18.20
CA TYR A 148 -0.71 16.57 18.74
C TYR A 148 -0.48 16.52 20.25
#